data_AF-A0A183UMP3-F1
#
_entry.id   AF-A0A183UMP3-F1
#
_cell.length_a   1.000
_cell.length_b   1.000
_cell.length_c   1.000
_cell.angle_alpha   90.00
_cell.angle_beta   90.00
_cell.angle_gamma   90.00
#
_symmetry.space_group_name_H-M   'P 1'
#
loop_
_entity.id
_entity.type
_entity.pdbx_description
1 polymer ?
#
loop_
_entity_poly.entity_id
_entity_poly.type
_entity_poly.pdbx_seq_one_letter_code
_entity_poly.pdbx_strand_id
1 'polypeptide(L)'
;MLLRILSEVHSRLIARWEQLAQIEITEEPSLEQLFTEHMVCMLTRECVNLLRAVLNISDSSSSPEEKKDEPTCFITSQIGQDLSVVDGVVALSFFCLTCRDATSAIRIIPACRALVDIVKNMLNNGQCEEGVAVFMLVTSIQSLQVHGSDEVALGPLLSLVFHVYYSLRKGCNSLLRVLQQVPQCTQETLQSFDSRIIAMIANNELVVEKVRREIIKKLLRPLIALSVGEQHKRTVHLRQLPPLAKRVKPLVDEDFTALALIFNSD
;
A
#
# COMPACT_ATOMS: atom_id res chain seq x y z
N MET A 1 8.90 19.87 22.14
CA MET A 1 10.10 19.71 21.28
C MET A 1 9.85 18.78 20.11
N LEU A 2 9.40 17.54 20.34
CA LEU A 2 9.09 16.56 19.28
C LEU A 2 8.16 17.11 18.18
N LEU A 3 7.03 17.73 18.55
CA LEU A 3 6.10 18.33 17.59
C LEU A 3 6.76 19.34 16.63
N ARG A 4 7.68 20.18 17.13
CA ARG A 4 8.41 21.14 16.29
C ARG A 4 9.34 20.43 15.31
N ILE A 5 10.01 19.36 15.76
CA ILE A 5 10.87 18.54 14.90
C ILE A 5 10.02 17.88 13.81
N LEU A 6 8.89 17.26 14.17
CA LEU A 6 7.98 16.64 13.22
C LEU A 6 7.47 17.63 12.18
N SER A 7 7.03 18.82 12.61
CA SER A 7 6.57 19.87 11.71
C SER A 7 7.66 20.33 10.75
N GLU A 8 8.87 20.60 11.24
CA GLU A 8 9.98 21.08 10.41
C GLU A 8 10.42 20.01 9.40
N VAL A 9 10.52 18.75 9.84
CA VAL A 9 10.85 17.61 8.97
C VAL A 9 9.77 17.44 7.90
N HIS A 10 8.50 17.49 8.28
CA HIS A 10 7.37 17.35 7.36
C HIS A 10 7.36 18.45 6.30
N SER A 11 7.43 19.72 6.70
CA SER A 11 7.46 20.86 5.77
C SER A 11 8.64 20.78 4.81
N ARG A 12 9.83 20.40 5.29
CA ARG A 12 11.01 20.22 4.42
C ARG A 12 10.84 19.07 3.45
N LEU A 13 10.35 17.93 3.92
CA LEU A 13 10.22 16.74 3.08
C LEU A 13 9.17 16.96 1.98
N ILE A 14 8.04 17.60 2.30
CA ILE A 14 7.04 18.05 1.31
C ILE A 14 7.70 18.93 0.26
N ALA A 15 8.37 20.01 0.67
CA ALA A 15 8.98 20.96 -0.27
C ALA A 15 9.99 20.28 -1.21
N ARG A 16 10.74 19.29 -0.70
CA ARG A 16 11.70 18.52 -1.52
C ARG A 16 11.01 17.58 -2.51
N TRP A 17 9.96 16.88 -2.10
CA TRP A 17 9.21 16.01 -3.02
C TRP A 17 8.41 16.80 -4.06
N GLU A 18 7.88 17.97 -3.71
CA GLU A 18 7.23 18.88 -4.66
C GLU A 18 8.22 19.41 -5.71
N GLN A 19 9.45 19.77 -5.29
CA GLN A 19 10.51 20.16 -6.22
C GLN A 19 10.84 19.03 -7.20
N LEU A 20 10.95 17.78 -6.74
CA LEU A 20 11.18 16.63 -7.61
C LEU A 20 10.01 16.34 -8.54
N ALA A 21 8.77 16.56 -8.09
CA ALA A 21 7.58 16.33 -8.90
C ALA A 21 7.46 17.30 -10.09
N GLN A 22 8.12 18.46 -10.03
CA GLN A 22 8.14 19.47 -11.09
C GLN A 22 9.18 19.17 -12.19
N ILE A 23 10.08 18.20 -11.98
CA ILE A 23 11.08 17.83 -12.97
C ILE A 23 10.39 17.10 -14.12
N GLU A 24 10.45 17.68 -15.33
CA GLU A 24 9.87 17.08 -16.54
C GLU A 24 10.57 15.76 -16.89
N ILE A 25 9.78 14.69 -17.03
CA ILE A 25 10.25 13.31 -17.29
C ILE A 25 10.76 13.13 -18.74
N THR A 26 10.72 14.18 -19.56
CA THR A 26 10.96 14.12 -21.01
C THR A 26 12.42 14.23 -21.42
N GLU A 27 13.32 14.68 -20.54
CA GLU A 27 14.77 14.74 -20.79
C GLU A 27 15.53 13.72 -19.92
N GLU A 28 16.68 13.25 -20.41
CA GLU A 28 17.57 12.40 -19.63
C GLU A 28 18.01 13.16 -18.36
N PRO A 29 17.84 12.58 -17.15
CA PRO A 29 18.07 13.32 -15.92
C PRO A 29 19.56 13.63 -15.76
N SER A 30 19.86 14.89 -15.48
CA SER A 30 21.22 15.35 -15.17
C SER A 30 21.75 14.70 -13.87
N LEU A 31 23.08 14.66 -13.72
CA LEU A 31 23.72 14.14 -12.50
C LEU A 31 23.24 14.87 -11.23
N GLU A 32 22.99 16.17 -11.33
CA GLU A 32 22.51 16.98 -10.21
C GLU A 32 21.07 16.59 -9.81
N GLN A 33 20.21 16.31 -10.78
CA GLN A 33 18.84 15.84 -10.54
C GLN A 33 18.85 14.45 -9.88
N LEU A 34 19.66 13.52 -10.41
CA LEU A 34 19.82 12.17 -9.82
C LEU A 34 20.37 12.24 -8.39
N PHE A 35 21.37 13.09 -8.15
CA PHE A 35 21.90 13.31 -6.81
C PHE A 35 20.85 13.87 -5.86
N THR A 36 20.07 14.86 -6.31
CA THR A 36 19.01 15.48 -5.52
C THR A 36 17.92 14.47 -5.18
N GLU A 37 17.43 13.70 -6.16
CA GLU A 37 16.47 12.63 -5.94
C GLU A 37 16.99 11.60 -4.93
N HIS A 38 18.23 11.15 -5.10
CA HIS A 38 18.86 10.20 -4.18
C HIS A 38 18.92 10.74 -2.75
N MET A 39 19.30 12.01 -2.57
CA MET A 39 19.34 12.65 -1.24
C MET A 39 17.96 12.77 -0.60
N VAL A 40 16.91 13.07 -1.37
CA VAL A 40 15.53 13.12 -0.86
C VAL A 40 15.04 11.73 -0.46
N CYS A 41 15.35 10.69 -1.23
CA CYS A 41 15.08 9.30 -0.86
C CYS A 41 15.80 8.90 0.43
N MET A 42 17.09 9.22 0.56
CA MET A 42 17.86 8.96 1.79
C MET A 42 17.27 9.67 3.00
N LEU A 43 16.91 10.96 2.87
CA LEU A 43 16.25 11.71 3.93
C LEU A 43 14.90 11.08 4.32
N THR A 44 14.11 10.66 3.34
CA THR A 44 12.84 9.96 3.56
C THR A 44 13.05 8.67 4.36
N ARG A 45 14.07 7.88 4.03
CA ARG A 45 14.40 6.62 4.72
C ARG A 45 14.80 6.86 6.18
N GLU A 46 15.58 7.90 6.47
CA GLU A 46 15.92 8.26 7.84
C GLU A 46 14.73 8.79 8.64
N CYS A 47 13.82 9.53 7.99
CA CYS A 47 12.55 9.92 8.60
C CYS A 47 11.71 8.69 8.95
N VAL A 48 11.64 7.69 8.07
CA VAL A 48 10.95 6.43 8.32
C VAL A 48 11.60 5.67 9.49
N ASN A 49 12.93 5.61 9.55
CA ASN A 49 13.64 5.00 10.68
C ASN A 49 13.30 5.70 12.01
N LEU A 50 13.31 7.04 12.02
CA LEU A 50 12.94 7.83 13.19
C LEU A 50 11.51 7.53 13.64
N LEU A 51 10.53 7.56 12.72
CA LEU A 51 9.12 7.29 13.03
C LEU A 51 8.91 5.88 13.57
N ARG A 52 9.58 4.88 12.98
CA ARG A 52 9.57 3.49 13.47
C ARG A 52 10.14 3.41 14.88
N ALA A 53 11.27 4.06 15.15
CA ALA A 53 11.89 4.08 16.48
C ALA A 53 10.99 4.77 17.52
N VAL A 54 10.37 5.91 17.15
CA VAL A 54 9.43 6.66 17.98
C VAL A 54 8.21 5.83 18.37
N LEU A 55 7.75 4.96 17.47
CA LEU A 55 6.61 4.06 17.69
C LEU A 55 7.02 2.66 18.19
N ASN A 56 8.31 2.45 18.49
CA ASN A 56 8.88 1.17 18.93
C ASN A 56 8.61 0.00 17.97
N ILE A 57 8.73 0.26 16.66
CA ILE A 57 8.59 -0.75 15.61
C ILE A 57 9.96 -1.36 15.32
N SER A 58 10.12 -2.65 15.62
CA SER A 58 11.31 -3.43 15.30
C SER A 58 11.13 -4.27 14.02
N ASP A 59 12.25 -4.69 13.42
CA ASP A 59 12.26 -5.62 12.27
C ASP A 59 12.15 -7.10 12.71
N SER A 60 12.18 -7.37 14.02
CA SER A 60 12.26 -8.72 14.59
C SER A 60 10.94 -9.50 14.62
N SER A 61 9.82 -8.91 14.20
CA SER A 61 8.52 -9.59 14.14
C SER A 61 8.18 -10.03 12.71
N SER A 62 8.78 -11.13 12.27
CA SER A 62 8.46 -11.78 10.99
C SER A 62 7.24 -12.72 11.05
N SER A 63 6.42 -12.64 12.10
CA SER A 63 5.16 -13.39 12.18
C SER A 63 4.03 -12.53 12.79
N PRO A 64 2.91 -12.30 12.07
CA PRO A 64 1.80 -11.49 12.57
C PRO A 64 0.95 -12.14 13.68
N GLU A 65 1.26 -13.37 14.12
CA GLU A 65 0.32 -14.22 14.86
C GLU A 65 0.62 -14.40 16.36
N GLU A 66 1.67 -13.80 16.92
CA GLU A 66 1.89 -13.80 18.37
C GLU A 66 2.11 -12.39 18.89
N LYS A 67 1.00 -11.66 19.11
CA LYS A 67 1.01 -10.51 20.03
C LYS A 67 1.19 -11.04 21.44
N LYS A 68 2.44 -11.27 21.85
CA LYS A 68 2.78 -10.98 23.25
C LYS A 68 2.60 -9.48 23.42
N ASP A 69 1.87 -9.08 24.46
CA ASP A 69 1.80 -7.70 24.93
C ASP A 69 3.21 -7.24 25.30
N GLU A 70 4.01 -6.88 24.29
CA GLU A 70 5.26 -6.19 24.51
C GLU A 70 4.89 -4.83 25.09
N PRO A 71 5.46 -4.46 26.25
CA PRO A 71 5.10 -3.21 26.91
C PRO A 71 5.36 -2.07 25.93
N THR A 72 4.30 -1.35 25.57
CA THR A 72 4.42 -0.13 24.78
C THR A 72 5.42 0.78 25.49
N CYS A 73 6.47 1.17 24.76
CA CYS A 73 7.48 2.09 25.31
C CYS A 73 6.77 3.32 25.87
N PHE A 74 7.26 3.85 27.01
CA PHE A 74 6.72 5.06 27.64
C PHE A 74 6.55 6.20 26.62
N ILE A 75 7.46 6.33 25.66
CA ILE A 75 7.37 7.36 24.61
C ILE A 75 6.15 7.14 23.71
N THR A 76 5.90 5.90 23.27
CA THR A 76 4.74 5.55 22.44
C THR A 76 3.43 5.78 23.19
N SER A 77 3.37 5.44 24.48
CA SER A 77 2.17 5.67 25.29
C SER A 77 1.91 7.16 25.56
N GLN A 78 2.96 7.96 25.72
CA GLN A 78 2.85 9.42 25.82
C GLN A 78 2.42 10.07 24.50
N ILE A 79 2.88 9.57 23.36
CA ILE A 79 2.44 10.07 22.04
C ILE A 79 0.92 9.90 21.89
N GLY A 80 0.39 8.73 22.26
CA GLY A 80 -1.05 8.46 22.16
C GLY A 80 -1.95 9.31 23.09
N GLN A 81 -1.37 10.12 23.98
CA GLN A 81 -2.10 11.00 24.90
C GLN A 81 -2.20 12.46 24.40
N ASP A 82 -1.32 12.89 23.49
CA ASP A 82 -1.29 14.26 22.97
C ASP A 82 -1.74 14.29 21.51
N LEU A 83 -2.96 14.76 21.27
CA LEU A 83 -3.57 14.84 19.94
C LEU A 83 -2.69 15.61 18.94
N SER A 84 -2.03 16.70 19.36
CA SER A 84 -1.21 17.49 18.45
C SER A 84 0.03 16.70 17.99
N VAL A 85 0.59 15.88 18.88
CA VAL A 85 1.72 15.00 18.54
C VAL A 85 1.24 13.86 17.66
N VAL A 86 0.10 13.23 17.97
CA VAL A 86 -0.49 12.19 17.11
C VAL A 86 -0.73 12.71 15.69
N ASP A 87 -1.34 13.88 15.55
CA ASP A 87 -1.60 14.49 14.25
C ASP A 87 -0.30 14.74 13.48
N GLY A 88 0.74 15.25 14.13
CA GLY A 88 2.05 15.45 13.52
C GLY A 88 2.71 14.15 13.06
N VAL A 89 2.63 13.08 13.87
CA VAL A 89 3.20 11.78 13.53
C VAL A 89 2.38 11.09 12.43
N VAL A 90 1.04 11.20 12.46
CA VAL A 90 0.14 10.68 11.42
C VAL A 90 0.40 11.39 10.10
N ALA A 91 0.43 12.72 10.09
CA ALA A 91 0.68 13.51 8.89
C ALA A 91 1.99 13.08 8.22
N LEU A 92 3.09 13.05 8.97
CA LEU A 92 4.40 12.68 8.43
C LEU A 92 4.48 11.20 8.00
N SER A 93 3.95 10.27 8.79
CA SER A 93 4.01 8.83 8.48
C SER A 93 3.21 8.47 7.23
N PHE A 94 2.01 9.04 7.09
CA PHE A 94 1.17 8.80 5.92
C PHE A 94 1.68 9.56 4.69
N PHE A 95 2.27 10.75 4.86
CA PHE A 95 2.99 11.41 3.76
C PHE A 95 4.10 10.53 3.18
N CYS A 96 4.91 9.87 4.04
CA CYS A 96 5.95 8.93 3.62
C CYS A 96 5.42 7.74 2.78
N LEU A 97 4.13 7.37 2.87
CA LEU A 97 3.53 6.34 2.00
C LEU A 97 3.34 6.81 0.55
N THR A 98 3.35 8.12 0.30
CA THR A 98 3.11 8.72 -1.02
C THR A 98 4.37 9.27 -1.68
N CYS A 99 5.48 9.30 -0.95
CA CYS A 99 6.81 9.59 -1.50
C CYS A 99 7.17 8.55 -2.56
N ARG A 100 7.75 8.96 -3.70
CA ARG A 100 8.14 8.04 -4.80
C ARG A 100 9.38 7.20 -4.48
N ASP A 101 9.42 6.57 -3.30
CA ASP A 101 10.43 5.60 -2.86
C ASP A 101 9.71 4.38 -2.26
N ALA A 102 9.48 3.35 -3.07
CA ALA A 102 8.72 2.16 -2.68
C ALA A 102 9.33 1.45 -1.44
N THR A 103 10.66 1.51 -1.29
CA THR A 103 11.34 0.95 -0.10
C THR A 103 10.90 1.66 1.17
N SER A 104 10.88 2.99 1.17
CA SER A 104 10.39 3.78 2.30
C SER A 104 8.92 3.53 2.58
N ALA A 105 8.08 3.50 1.52
CA ALA A 105 6.65 3.25 1.63
C ALA A 105 6.37 1.88 2.28
N ILE A 106 7.07 0.81 1.89
CA ILE A 106 6.91 -0.51 2.51
C ILE A 106 7.36 -0.48 3.98
N ARG A 107 8.53 0.11 4.26
CA ARG A 107 9.11 0.12 5.61
C ARG A 107 8.28 0.93 6.62
N ILE A 108 7.52 1.95 6.19
CA ILE A 108 6.68 2.75 7.10
C ILE A 108 5.31 2.10 7.41
N ILE A 109 4.86 1.09 6.66
CA ILE A 109 3.54 0.46 6.86
C ILE A 109 3.29 -0.01 8.30
N PRO A 110 4.22 -0.69 9.01
CA PRO A 110 3.95 -1.13 10.38
C PRO A 110 3.73 0.04 11.35
N ALA A 111 4.45 1.15 11.18
CA ALA A 111 4.23 2.38 11.94
C ALA A 111 2.83 2.96 11.65
N CYS A 112 2.41 2.98 10.38
CA CYS A 112 1.07 3.45 10.01
C CYS A 112 -0.04 2.59 10.64
N ARG A 113 0.15 1.26 10.75
CA ARG A 113 -0.79 0.37 11.46
C ARG A 113 -0.89 0.67 12.94
N ALA A 114 0.24 0.87 13.62
CA ALA A 114 0.25 1.25 15.03
C ALA A 114 -0.49 2.58 15.25
N LEU A 115 -0.32 3.55 14.35
CA LEU A 115 -1.05 4.82 14.39
C LEU A 115 -2.55 4.66 14.15
N VAL A 116 -2.97 3.75 13.28
CA VAL A 116 -4.40 3.41 13.10
C VAL A 116 -5.01 2.91 14.42
N ASP A 117 -4.30 2.04 15.14
CA ASP A 117 -4.79 1.52 16.42
C ASP A 117 -4.85 2.62 17.51
N ILE A 118 -3.89 3.56 17.53
CA ILE A 118 -3.91 4.73 18.41
C ILE A 118 -5.12 5.63 18.08
N VAL A 119 -5.27 6.03 16.81
CA VAL A 119 -6.37 6.90 16.36
C VAL A 119 -7.73 6.24 16.57
N LYS A 120 -7.85 4.92 16.37
CA LYS A 120 -9.06 4.15 16.69
C LYS A 120 -9.47 4.33 18.15
N ASN A 121 -8.53 4.22 19.08
CA ASN A 121 -8.80 4.37 20.51
C ASN A 121 -9.24 5.81 20.83
N MET A 122 -8.57 6.81 20.24
CA MET A 122 -8.92 8.22 20.45
C MET A 122 -10.31 8.56 19.87
N LEU A 123 -10.66 8.06 18.69
CA LEU A 123 -11.99 8.25 18.08
C LEU A 123 -13.08 7.64 18.96
N ASN A 124 -12.88 6.42 19.45
CA ASN A 124 -13.86 5.75 20.32
C ASN A 124 -14.06 6.48 21.66
N ASN A 125 -13.04 7.20 22.13
CA ASN A 125 -13.09 8.02 23.33
C ASN A 125 -13.56 9.47 23.07
N GLY A 126 -13.86 9.84 21.82
CA GLY A 126 -14.26 11.20 21.44
C GLY A 126 -13.14 12.24 21.52
N GLN A 127 -11.87 11.81 21.48
CA GLN A 127 -10.68 12.66 21.62
C GLN A 127 -10.02 13.03 20.28
N CYS A 128 -10.58 12.57 19.17
CA CYS A 128 -10.05 12.79 17.83
C CYS A 128 -11.21 13.06 16.86
N GLU A 129 -10.98 13.90 15.86
CA GLU A 129 -11.96 14.22 14.83
C GLU A 129 -11.97 13.18 13.70
N GLU A 130 -13.12 13.00 13.03
CA GLU A 130 -13.23 12.11 11.88
C GLU A 130 -12.26 12.47 10.73
N GLY A 131 -11.83 13.74 10.65
CA GLY A 131 -10.92 14.25 9.62
C GLY A 131 -9.59 13.51 9.57
N VAL A 132 -9.04 13.10 10.72
CA VAL A 132 -7.78 12.35 10.79
C VAL A 132 -7.95 10.96 10.16
N ALA A 133 -9.06 10.27 10.44
CA ALA A 133 -9.36 8.97 9.85
C ALA A 133 -9.58 9.05 8.33
N VAL A 134 -10.26 10.11 7.87
CA VAL A 134 -10.45 10.39 6.45
C VAL A 134 -9.09 10.61 5.77
N PHE A 135 -8.23 11.44 6.35
CA PHE A 135 -6.87 11.66 5.85
C PHE A 135 -6.09 10.36 5.74
N MET A 136 -6.06 9.53 6.78
CA MET A 136 -5.37 8.24 6.77
C MET A 136 -5.86 7.32 5.64
N LEU A 137 -7.18 7.25 5.42
CA LEU A 137 -7.75 6.43 4.34
C LEU A 137 -7.40 6.98 2.96
N VAL A 138 -7.58 8.28 2.74
CA VAL A 138 -7.27 8.94 1.46
C VAL A 138 -5.80 8.74 1.11
N THR A 139 -4.88 9.02 2.03
CA THR A 139 -3.44 8.90 1.79
C THR A 139 -3.01 7.44 1.57
N SER A 140 -3.67 6.49 2.25
CA SER A 140 -3.45 5.06 1.98
C SER A 140 -3.90 4.66 0.57
N ILE A 141 -5.02 5.19 0.08
CA ILE A 141 -5.49 4.95 -1.30
C ILE A 141 -4.54 5.63 -2.31
N GLN A 142 -4.07 6.84 -2.02
CA GLN A 142 -3.09 7.54 -2.86
C GLN A 142 -1.78 6.75 -2.98
N SER A 143 -1.33 6.08 -1.91
CA SER A 143 -0.14 5.22 -2.01
C SER A 143 -0.31 4.06 -3.02
N LEU A 144 -1.54 3.57 -3.25
CA LEU A 144 -1.82 2.59 -4.31
C LEU A 144 -1.74 3.22 -5.71
N GLN A 145 -2.04 4.52 -5.84
CA GLN A 145 -1.89 5.26 -7.10
C GLN A 145 -0.42 5.57 -7.42
N VAL A 146 0.44 5.66 -6.40
CA VAL A 146 1.88 5.89 -6.56
C VAL A 146 2.65 4.58 -6.77
N HIS A 147 2.35 3.55 -5.98
CA HIS A 147 3.15 2.31 -5.92
C HIS A 147 2.41 1.06 -6.41
N GLY A 148 1.19 1.19 -6.92
CA GLY A 148 0.33 0.04 -7.26
C GLY A 148 0.89 -0.92 -8.32
N SER A 149 1.86 -0.46 -9.13
CA SER A 149 2.56 -1.27 -10.13
C SER A 149 3.75 -2.05 -9.57
N ASP A 150 4.17 -1.76 -8.33
CA ASP A 150 5.25 -2.49 -7.66
C ASP A 150 4.67 -3.76 -7.00
N GLU A 151 5.15 -4.92 -7.45
CA GLU A 151 4.64 -6.22 -7.00
C GLU A 151 4.91 -6.50 -5.51
N VAL A 152 5.97 -5.91 -4.95
CA VAL A 152 6.36 -6.08 -3.55
C VAL A 152 5.55 -5.13 -2.65
N ALA A 153 5.30 -3.90 -3.10
CA ALA A 153 4.57 -2.89 -2.34
C ALA A 153 3.05 -3.11 -2.36
N LEU A 154 2.49 -3.56 -3.49
CA LEU A 154 1.04 -3.64 -3.68
C LEU A 154 0.34 -4.45 -2.59
N GLY A 155 0.87 -5.63 -2.27
CA GLY A 155 0.26 -6.53 -1.28
C GLY A 155 0.15 -5.89 0.13
N PRO A 156 1.27 -5.45 0.72
CA PRO A 156 1.29 -4.73 1.99
C PRO A 156 0.40 -3.48 2.02
N LEU A 157 0.38 -2.67 0.95
CA LEU A 157 -0.44 -1.46 0.86
C LEU A 157 -1.94 -1.76 0.82
N LEU A 158 -2.37 -2.76 0.04
CA LEU A 158 -3.78 -3.22 0.05
C LEU A 158 -4.22 -3.67 1.44
N SER A 159 -3.32 -4.35 2.17
CA SER A 159 -3.60 -4.77 3.54
C SER A 159 -3.64 -3.59 4.53
N LEU A 160 -2.83 -2.55 4.32
CA LEU A 160 -2.89 -1.32 5.11
C LEU A 160 -4.23 -0.61 4.89
N VAL A 161 -4.67 -0.44 3.64
CA VAL A 161 -5.96 0.20 3.31
C VAL A 161 -7.11 -0.56 3.95
N PHE A 162 -7.10 -1.90 3.89
CA PHE A 162 -8.08 -2.72 4.59
C PHE A 162 -8.08 -2.41 6.09
N HIS A 163 -6.90 -2.41 6.72
CA HIS A 163 -6.77 -2.19 8.15
C HIS A 163 -7.23 -0.79 8.57
N VAL A 164 -6.91 0.26 7.82
CA VAL A 164 -7.39 1.63 8.07
C VAL A 164 -8.92 1.67 8.04
N TYR A 165 -9.54 1.14 6.99
CA TYR A 165 -11.00 1.13 6.88
C TYR A 165 -11.63 0.28 8.00
N TYR A 166 -11.19 -0.97 8.14
CA TYR A 166 -11.72 -1.92 9.12
C TYR A 166 -11.63 -1.41 10.57
N SER A 167 -10.48 -0.85 10.96
CA SER A 167 -10.24 -0.39 12.33
C SER A 167 -11.00 0.87 12.68
N LEU A 168 -11.15 1.80 11.73
CA LEU A 168 -11.71 3.13 11.98
C LEU A 168 -13.20 3.24 11.64
N ARG A 169 -13.76 2.30 10.84
CA ARG A 169 -15.14 2.36 10.35
C ARG A 169 -16.20 2.47 11.45
N LYS A 170 -15.98 1.84 12.62
CA LYS A 170 -16.91 1.92 13.76
C LYS A 170 -16.99 3.33 14.35
N GLY A 171 -15.89 4.07 14.36
CA GLY A 171 -15.78 5.41 14.93
C GLY A 171 -15.89 6.55 13.91
N CYS A 172 -15.92 6.26 12.62
CA CYS A 172 -15.99 7.27 11.56
C CYS A 172 -16.89 6.83 10.40
N ASN A 173 -18.04 7.48 10.25
CA ASN A 173 -18.97 7.19 9.15
C ASN A 173 -18.53 7.84 7.82
N SER A 174 -17.72 8.89 7.89
CA SER A 174 -17.22 9.61 6.72
C SER A 174 -16.29 8.77 5.83
N LEU A 175 -15.75 7.64 6.31
CA LEU A 175 -14.92 6.74 5.50
C LEU A 175 -15.68 6.17 4.29
N LEU A 176 -16.98 5.89 4.42
CA LEU A 176 -17.79 5.43 3.30
C LEU A 176 -17.88 6.50 2.20
N ARG A 177 -17.94 7.79 2.58
CA ARG A 177 -17.99 8.90 1.62
C ARG A 177 -16.70 9.02 0.80
N VAL A 178 -15.55 8.66 1.37
CA VAL A 178 -14.29 8.57 0.62
C VAL A 178 -14.40 7.49 -0.45
N LEU A 179 -14.91 6.31 -0.09
CA LEU A 179 -15.05 5.20 -1.03
C LEU A 179 -16.12 5.44 -2.11
N GLN A 180 -17.12 6.28 -1.85
CA GLN A 180 -18.10 6.72 -2.85
C GLN A 180 -17.45 7.50 -4.02
N GLN A 181 -16.26 8.05 -3.83
CA GLN A 181 -15.52 8.79 -4.85
C GLN A 181 -14.68 7.87 -5.76
N VAL A 182 -14.65 6.56 -5.49
CA VAL A 182 -13.90 5.60 -6.30
C VAL A 182 -14.56 5.47 -7.68
N PRO A 183 -13.83 5.75 -8.78
CA PRO A 183 -14.40 5.66 -10.12
C PRO A 183 -14.78 4.22 -10.45
N GLN A 184 -15.82 4.05 -11.26
CA GLN A 184 -16.30 2.72 -11.72
C GLN A 184 -16.76 1.77 -10.59
N CYS A 185 -16.98 2.28 -9.37
CA CYS A 185 -17.59 1.54 -8.28
C CYS A 185 -19.10 1.83 -8.21
N THR A 186 -19.94 0.80 -8.34
CA THR A 186 -21.40 0.98 -8.19
C THR A 186 -21.78 1.15 -6.71
N GLN A 187 -22.87 1.88 -6.46
CA GLN A 187 -23.39 2.08 -5.11
C GLN A 187 -23.72 0.75 -4.41
N GLU A 188 -24.30 -0.21 -5.13
CA GLU A 188 -24.61 -1.55 -4.63
C GLU A 188 -23.35 -2.33 -4.21
N THR A 189 -22.31 -2.29 -5.04
CA THR A 189 -21.03 -2.95 -4.72
C THR A 189 -20.41 -2.36 -3.46
N LEU A 190 -20.47 -1.03 -3.34
CA LEU A 190 -19.93 -0.33 -2.19
C LEU A 190 -20.74 -0.62 -0.91
N GLN A 191 -22.06 -0.62 -0.98
CA GLN A 191 -22.92 -0.97 0.15
C GLN A 191 -22.74 -2.42 0.60
N SER A 192 -22.59 -3.35 -0.35
CA SER A 192 -22.30 -4.76 -0.05
C SER A 192 -20.93 -4.90 0.65
N PHE A 193 -19.92 -4.17 0.17
CA PHE A 193 -18.61 -4.11 0.82
C PHE A 193 -18.72 -3.56 2.26
N ASP A 194 -19.37 -2.41 2.45
CA ASP A 194 -19.48 -1.78 3.77
C ASP A 194 -20.24 -2.67 4.76
N SER A 195 -21.35 -3.25 4.32
CA SER A 195 -22.16 -4.18 5.13
C SER A 195 -21.35 -5.41 5.54
N ARG A 196 -20.53 -5.94 4.62
CA ARG A 196 -19.63 -7.07 4.90
C ARG A 196 -18.59 -6.69 5.96
N ILE A 197 -17.98 -5.51 5.85
CA ILE A 197 -17.00 -5.04 6.84
C ILE A 197 -17.66 -4.82 8.21
N ILE A 198 -18.83 -4.20 8.26
CA ILE A 198 -19.57 -4.00 9.52
C ILE A 198 -19.89 -5.34 10.18
N ALA A 199 -20.32 -6.34 9.41
CA ALA A 199 -20.57 -7.69 9.93
C ALA A 199 -19.29 -8.35 10.48
N MET A 200 -18.16 -8.23 9.78
CA MET A 200 -16.87 -8.74 10.26
C MET A 200 -16.47 -8.08 11.59
N ILE A 201 -16.63 -6.75 11.71
CA ILE A 201 -16.35 -6.00 12.93
C ILE A 201 -17.26 -6.46 14.07
N ALA A 202 -18.56 -6.62 13.83
CA ALA A 202 -19.53 -7.03 14.83
C ALA A 202 -19.24 -8.44 15.37
N ASN A 203 -18.76 -9.34 14.51
CA ASN A 203 -18.41 -10.72 14.86
C ASN A 203 -16.97 -10.88 15.36
N ASN A 204 -16.19 -9.78 15.41
CA ASN A 204 -14.76 -9.80 15.71
C ASN A 204 -13.99 -10.83 14.86
N GLU A 205 -14.31 -10.89 13.57
CA GLU A 205 -13.81 -11.91 12.65
C GLU A 205 -12.31 -11.73 12.36
N LEU A 206 -11.55 -12.82 12.50
CA LEU A 206 -10.15 -12.85 12.09
C LEU A 206 -10.04 -13.06 10.58
N VAL A 207 -9.94 -11.94 9.84
CA VAL A 207 -9.81 -11.98 8.38
C VAL A 207 -8.36 -12.28 7.99
N VAL A 208 -8.13 -13.34 7.22
CA VAL A 208 -6.81 -13.73 6.71
C VAL A 208 -6.26 -12.67 5.73
N GLU A 209 -4.96 -12.40 5.79
CA GLU A 209 -4.27 -11.39 4.96
C GLU A 209 -4.57 -11.48 3.46
N LYS A 210 -4.61 -12.70 2.91
CA LYS A 210 -4.98 -12.91 1.50
C LYS A 210 -6.38 -12.36 1.19
N VAL A 211 -7.35 -12.60 2.07
CA VAL A 211 -8.73 -12.15 1.90
C VAL A 211 -8.82 -10.63 2.02
N ARG A 212 -8.11 -10.02 2.98
CA ARG A 212 -8.04 -8.55 3.14
C ARG A 212 -7.63 -7.87 1.83
N ARG A 213 -6.54 -8.37 1.22
CA ARG A 213 -6.00 -7.84 -0.03
C ARG A 213 -6.98 -8.00 -1.19
N GLU A 214 -7.57 -9.18 -1.37
CA GLU A 214 -8.51 -9.43 -2.48
C GLU A 214 -9.76 -8.54 -2.41
N ILE A 215 -10.31 -8.32 -1.21
CA ILE A 215 -11.47 -7.45 -1.01
C ILE A 215 -11.14 -6.02 -1.46
N ILE A 216 -10.03 -5.45 -0.98
CA ILE A 216 -9.63 -4.09 -1.33
C ILE A 216 -9.23 -3.98 -2.80
N LYS A 217 -8.50 -4.97 -3.32
CA LYS A 217 -8.06 -4.99 -4.72
C LYS A 217 -9.25 -4.97 -5.67
N LYS A 218 -10.31 -5.72 -5.36
CA LYS A 218 -11.55 -5.72 -6.16
C LYS A 218 -12.21 -4.34 -6.16
N LEU A 219 -12.29 -3.69 -5.01
CA LEU A 219 -12.95 -2.39 -4.85
C LEU A 219 -12.14 -1.25 -5.52
N LEU A 220 -10.83 -1.22 -5.30
CA LEU A 220 -9.96 -0.11 -5.69
C LEU A 220 -9.19 -0.35 -6.99
N ARG A 221 -9.51 -1.41 -7.74
CA ARG A 221 -8.86 -1.74 -9.03
C ARG A 221 -8.65 -0.52 -9.94
N PRO A 222 -9.63 0.40 -10.10
CA PRO A 222 -9.46 1.57 -10.99
C PRO A 222 -8.43 2.59 -10.49
N LEU A 223 -8.04 2.55 -9.22
CA LEU A 223 -7.10 3.48 -8.59
C LEU A 223 -5.70 2.87 -8.40
N ILE A 224 -5.52 1.57 -8.63
CA ILE A 224 -4.20 0.94 -8.52
C ILE A 224 -3.36 1.37 -9.72
N ALA A 225 -2.17 1.90 -9.46
CA ALA A 225 -1.23 2.30 -10.51
C ALA A 225 -0.97 1.13 -11.47
N LEU A 226 -1.07 1.41 -12.77
CA LEU A 226 -0.74 0.44 -13.81
C LEU A 226 0.72 0.63 -14.21
N SER A 227 1.41 -0.47 -14.53
CA SER A 227 2.77 -0.37 -15.07
C SER A 227 2.77 0.39 -16.41
N VAL A 228 3.88 1.03 -16.75
CA VAL A 228 4.04 1.76 -18.03
C VAL A 228 3.69 0.86 -19.23
N GLY A 229 4.04 -0.43 -19.17
CA GLY A 229 3.69 -1.41 -20.21
C GLY A 229 2.19 -1.73 -20.29
N GLU A 230 1.45 -1.65 -19.18
CA GLU A 230 -0.01 -1.83 -19.15
C GLU A 230 -0.77 -0.56 -19.56
N GLN A 231 -0.24 0.62 -19.23
CA GLN A 231 -0.80 1.90 -19.68
C GLN A 231 -0.74 2.07 -21.20
N HIS A 232 0.30 1.52 -21.84
CA HIS A 232 0.51 1.57 -23.29
C HIS A 232 -0.02 0.33 -24.04
N LYS A 233 -0.63 -0.65 -23.35
CA LYS A 233 -1.41 -1.70 -24.03
C LYS A 233 -2.65 -1.05 -24.64
N ARG A 234 -2.53 -0.57 -25.88
CA ARG A 234 -3.69 -0.34 -26.74
C ARG A 234 -4.54 -1.60 -26.69
N THR A 235 -5.82 -1.48 -26.36
CA THR A 235 -6.80 -2.56 -26.52
C THR A 235 -6.92 -2.86 -28.02
N VAL A 236 -6.01 -3.68 -28.53
CA VAL A 236 -6.08 -4.19 -29.89
C VAL A 236 -7.23 -5.19 -29.89
N HIS A 237 -8.37 -4.77 -30.40
CA HIS A 237 -9.38 -5.69 -30.87
C HIS A 237 -8.75 -6.45 -32.04
N LEU A 238 -8.10 -7.57 -31.74
CA LEU A 238 -7.54 -8.44 -32.77
C LEU A 238 -8.70 -8.86 -33.66
N ARG A 239 -8.73 -8.32 -34.88
CA ARG A 239 -9.60 -8.82 -35.94
C ARG A 239 -9.35 -10.33 -36.00
N GLN A 240 -10.42 -11.14 -36.03
CA GLN A 240 -10.26 -12.59 -36.12
C GLN A 240 -9.33 -12.90 -37.28
N LEU A 241 -8.16 -13.46 -36.96
CA LEU A 241 -7.18 -13.83 -37.95
C LEU A 241 -7.80 -14.93 -38.82
N PRO A 242 -7.59 -14.92 -40.15
CA PRO A 242 -7.96 -16.03 -41.00
C PRO A 242 -7.41 -17.34 -40.41
N PRO A 243 -8.16 -18.46 -40.48
CA PRO A 243 -7.68 -19.74 -39.97
C PRO A 243 -6.31 -20.06 -40.56
N LEU A 244 -5.31 -20.28 -39.69
CA LEU A 244 -4.00 -20.72 -40.12
C LEU A 244 -4.16 -22.03 -40.90
N ALA A 245 -3.57 -22.10 -42.09
CA ALA A 245 -3.57 -23.33 -42.88
C ALA A 245 -3.04 -24.47 -42.00
N LYS A 246 -3.86 -25.51 -41.82
CA LYS A 246 -3.50 -26.68 -41.03
C LYS A 246 -2.20 -27.24 -41.63
N ARG A 247 -1.11 -27.22 -40.85
CA ARG A 247 0.10 -27.96 -41.23
C ARG A 247 -0.31 -29.42 -41.40
N VAL A 248 -0.10 -29.95 -42.59
CA VAL A 248 -0.16 -31.39 -42.83
C VAL A 248 0.86 -31.99 -41.87
N LYS A 249 0.40 -32.81 -40.90
CA LYS A 249 1.31 -33.58 -40.07
C LYS A 249 2.14 -34.44 -41.02
N PRO A 250 3.47 -34.34 -41.01
CA PRO A 250 4.28 -35.32 -41.71
C PRO A 250 3.94 -36.68 -41.10
N LEU A 251 3.55 -37.64 -41.95
CA LEU A 251 3.49 -39.05 -41.58
C LEU A 251 4.95 -39.46 -41.34
N VAL A 252 5.36 -39.40 -40.08
CA VAL A 252 6.57 -40.05 -39.63
C VAL A 252 6.12 -41.47 -39.29
N ASP A 253 6.50 -42.45 -40.11
CA ASP A 253 6.46 -43.85 -39.68
C ASP A 253 7.42 -43.97 -38.49
N GLU A 254 6.84 -44.16 -37.32
CA GLU A 254 7.53 -44.24 -36.04
C GLU A 254 8.24 -45.60 -35.91
N ASP A 255 9.37 -45.77 -36.60
CA ASP A 255 10.28 -46.90 -36.36
C ASP A 255 11.20 -46.59 -35.18
N PHE A 256 10.69 -46.84 -33.97
CA PHE A 256 11.43 -46.63 -32.72
C PHE A 256 12.31 -47.83 -32.31
N THR A 257 12.51 -48.81 -33.19
CA THR A 257 13.28 -50.02 -32.88
C THR A 257 14.75 -49.70 -32.53
N ALA A 258 15.29 -48.59 -33.05
CA ALA A 258 16.64 -48.13 -32.75
C ALA A 258 16.82 -47.49 -31.35
N LEU A 259 15.75 -47.00 -30.71
CA LEU A 259 15.83 -46.37 -29.38
C LEU A 259 16.09 -47.38 -28.26
N ALA A 260 15.65 -48.64 -28.44
CA ALA A 260 15.88 -49.71 -27.48
C ALA A 260 17.38 -50.09 -27.37
N LEU A 261 18.18 -49.84 -28.42
CA LEU A 261 19.62 -50.12 -28.42
C LEU A 261 20.42 -49.13 -27.56
N ILE A 262 19.87 -47.95 -27.28
CA ILE A 262 20.54 -46.91 -26.46
C ILE A 262 20.53 -47.29 -24.97
N PHE A 263 19.54 -48.06 -24.52
CA PHE A 263 19.36 -48.39 -23.10
C PHE A 263 19.86 -49.79 -22.70
N ASN A 264 20.32 -50.60 -23.67
CA ASN A 264 20.78 -51.98 -23.45
C ASN A 264 22.27 -52.18 -23.80
N SER A 265 23.09 -51.14 -23.69
CA SER A 265 24.55 -51.32 -23.68
C SER A 265 25.00 -51.46 -22.22
N ASP A 266 25.36 -52.69 -21.83
CA ASP A 266 26.03 -53.02 -20.57
C ASP A 266 27.31 -52.20 -20.33
#